data_AF-A0A2V9PKV4-F1
#
_entry.id   AF-A0A2V9PKV4-F1
#
_cell.length_a   1.000
_cell.length_b   1.000
_cell.length_c   1.000
_cell.angle_alpha   90.00
_cell.angle_beta   90.00
_cell.angle_gamma   90.00
#
_symmetry.space_group_name_H-M   'P 1'
#
loop_
_entity.id
_entity.type
_entity.pdbx_description
1 polymer ?
#
loop_
_entity_poly.entity_id
_entity_poly.type
_entity_poly.pdbx_seq_one_letter_code
_entity_poly.pdbx_strand_id
1 'polypeptide(L)'
;MNRDRVLADAKARALDLLRGGYEPPVPRDNIPAPGENILATLKMGIHLMRQGEYITDYEVKLGHKIAEVLCGGSVTTGTAMTEQYVLDLERQAFKSLCGERKTQERIQYTLKTGKTLRN
;
A
#
# COMPACT_ATOMS: atom_id res chain seq x y z
N MET A 1 20.11 9.37 -17.59
CA MET A 1 19.88 7.93 -17.37
C MET A 1 19.71 7.26 -18.73
N ASN A 2 20.56 6.28 -19.09
CA ASN A 2 20.49 5.59 -20.37
C ASN A 2 19.48 4.42 -20.27
N ARG A 3 18.36 4.50 -20.99
CA ARG A 3 17.24 3.54 -20.90
C ARG A 3 17.63 2.14 -21.38
N ASP A 4 18.48 2.03 -22.40
CA ASP A 4 18.89 0.74 -22.96
C ASP A 4 19.74 -0.04 -21.97
N ARG A 5 20.60 0.65 -21.23
CA ARG A 5 21.39 0.06 -20.14
C ARG A 5 20.50 -0.47 -19.02
N VAL A 6 19.51 0.31 -18.57
CA VAL A 6 18.58 -0.12 -17.51
C VAL A 6 17.81 -1.38 -17.93
N LEU A 7 17.39 -1.46 -19.19
CA LEU A 7 16.70 -2.63 -19.72
C LEU A 7 17.64 -3.85 -19.80
N ALA A 8 18.87 -3.67 -20.25
CA ALA A 8 19.87 -4.73 -20.33
C ALA A 8 20.20 -5.29 -18.92
N ASP A 9 20.41 -4.40 -17.94
CA ASP A 9 20.69 -4.77 -16.55
C ASP A 9 19.50 -5.53 -15.93
N ALA A 10 18.27 -5.07 -16.17
CA ALA A 10 17.05 -5.75 -15.70
C ALA A 10 16.90 -7.15 -16.30
N LYS A 11 17.16 -7.30 -17.61
CA LYS A 11 17.13 -8.60 -18.29
C LYS A 11 18.20 -9.55 -17.73
N ALA A 12 19.44 -9.08 -17.57
CA ALA A 12 20.51 -9.87 -17.00
C ALA A 12 20.13 -10.38 -15.61
N ARG A 13 19.57 -9.50 -14.76
CA ARG A 13 19.10 -9.87 -13.43
C ARG A 13 18.00 -10.92 -13.43
N ALA A 14 17.03 -10.81 -14.33
CA ALA A 14 15.96 -11.81 -14.46
C ALA A 14 16.50 -13.18 -14.91
N LEU A 15 17.47 -13.20 -15.82
CA LEU A 15 18.15 -14.43 -16.25
C LEU A 15 18.99 -15.04 -15.14
N ASP A 16 19.64 -14.23 -14.31
CA ASP A 16 20.42 -14.72 -13.18
C ASP A 16 19.52 -15.34 -12.10
N LEU A 17 18.34 -14.78 -11.85
CA LEU A 17 17.32 -15.40 -10.97
C LEU A 17 16.89 -16.76 -11.52
N LEU A 18 16.59 -16.84 -12.83
CA LEU A 18 16.20 -18.10 -13.48
C LEU A 18 17.31 -19.15 -13.39
N ARG A 19 18.56 -18.76 -13.71
CA ARG A 19 19.74 -19.65 -13.64
C ARG A 19 20.05 -20.09 -12.21
N GLY A 20 19.75 -19.24 -11.23
CA GLY A 20 19.84 -19.54 -9.81
C GLY A 20 18.74 -20.47 -9.30
N GLY A 21 17.82 -20.93 -10.16
CA GLY A 21 16.74 -21.83 -9.79
C GLY A 21 15.61 -21.13 -9.01
N TYR A 22 15.39 -19.84 -9.25
CA TYR A 22 14.28 -19.13 -8.63
C TYR A 22 12.94 -19.77 -9.01
N GLU A 23 12.18 -20.19 -8.00
CA GLU A 23 10.78 -20.56 -8.11
C GLU A 23 9.92 -19.53 -7.37
N PRO A 24 8.78 -19.09 -7.93
CA PRO A 24 7.88 -18.18 -7.25
C PRO A 24 7.31 -18.86 -5.99
N PRO A 25 7.15 -18.13 -4.87
CA PRO A 25 6.55 -18.67 -3.66
C PRO A 25 5.10 -19.08 -3.91
N VAL A 26 4.65 -20.14 -3.25
CA VAL A 26 3.25 -20.56 -3.27
C VAL A 26 2.41 -19.51 -2.52
N PRO A 27 1.40 -18.91 -3.15
CA PRO A 27 0.54 -17.94 -2.49
C PRO A 27 -0.16 -18.53 -1.26
N ARG A 28 -0.34 -17.70 -0.24
CA ARG A 28 -1.02 -18.13 1.00
C ARG A 28 -2.53 -18.05 0.83
N ASP A 29 -3.26 -19.11 1.20
CA ASP A 29 -4.73 -19.15 1.06
C ASP A 29 -5.51 -19.05 2.38
N ASN A 30 -4.81 -18.98 3.52
CA ASN A 30 -5.42 -18.98 4.85
C ASN A 30 -4.78 -17.93 5.77
N ILE A 31 -4.85 -16.67 5.36
CA ILE A 31 -4.41 -15.52 6.16
C ILE A 31 -5.61 -15.10 7.05
N PRO A 32 -5.53 -15.19 8.39
CA PRO A 32 -6.62 -14.78 9.25
C PRO A 32 -6.75 -13.25 9.26
N ALA A 33 -7.93 -12.76 8.92
CA ALA A 33 -8.21 -11.33 8.92
C ALA A 33 -8.18 -10.73 10.33
N PRO A 34 -7.51 -9.59 10.54
CA PRO A 34 -7.65 -8.80 11.78
C PRO A 34 -9.10 -8.37 12.04
N GLY A 35 -9.85 -8.09 10.98
CA GLY A 35 -11.29 -7.85 11.01
C GLY A 35 -11.72 -6.49 11.57
N GLU A 36 -13.04 -6.36 11.73
CA GLU A 36 -13.71 -5.10 12.08
C GLU A 36 -13.30 -4.51 13.43
N ASN A 37 -12.98 -5.35 14.41
CA ASN A 37 -12.57 -4.90 15.75
C ASN A 37 -11.28 -4.08 15.67
N ILE A 38 -10.27 -4.62 14.98
CA ILE A 38 -8.99 -3.93 14.79
C ILE A 38 -9.17 -2.72 13.87
N LEU A 39 -10.04 -2.82 12.85
CA LEU A 39 -10.36 -1.68 11.99
C LEU A 39 -10.94 -0.51 12.81
N ALA A 40 -11.85 -0.78 13.74
CA ALA A 40 -12.41 0.24 14.62
C ALA A 40 -11.33 0.88 15.51
N THR A 41 -10.43 0.09 16.08
CA THR A 41 -9.29 0.59 16.86
C THR A 41 -8.37 1.49 16.03
N LEU A 42 -8.04 1.09 14.80
CA LEU A 42 -7.21 1.90 13.90
C LEU A 42 -7.92 3.22 13.52
N LYS A 43 -9.22 3.17 13.23
CA LYS A 43 -10.03 4.37 12.96
C LYS A 43 -10.04 5.33 14.15
N MET A 44 -10.14 4.80 15.38
CA MET A 44 -10.04 5.60 16.60
C MET A 44 -8.65 6.24 16.72
N GLY A 45 -7.57 5.47 16.49
CA GLY A 45 -6.20 6.00 16.49
C GLY A 45 -6.00 7.13 15.48
N ILE A 46 -6.53 6.97 14.26
CA ILE A 46 -6.50 8.02 13.22
C ILE A 46 -7.27 9.27 13.69
N HIS A 47 -8.44 9.09 14.29
CA HIS A 47 -9.23 10.20 14.82
C HIS A 47 -8.45 10.96 15.91
N LEU A 48 -7.85 10.25 16.87
CA LEU A 48 -7.04 10.84 17.93
C LEU A 48 -5.80 11.56 17.38
N MET A 49 -5.11 10.98 16.40
CA MET A 49 -3.98 11.65 15.73
C MET A 49 -4.42 12.95 15.04
N ARG A 50 -5.62 12.97 14.46
CA ARG A 50 -6.14 14.20 13.85
C ARG A 50 -6.49 15.26 14.89
N GLN A 51 -7.17 14.85 15.97
CA GLN A 51 -7.51 15.76 17.08
C GLN A 51 -6.26 16.33 17.76
N GLY A 52 -5.19 15.54 17.86
CA GLY A 52 -3.88 16.00 18.33
C GLY A 52 -3.06 16.77 17.29
N GLU A 53 -3.64 17.12 16.13
CA GLU A 53 -2.98 17.82 15.02
C GLU A 53 -1.70 17.15 14.47
N TYR A 54 -1.51 15.86 14.77
CA TYR A 54 -0.36 15.09 14.30
C TYR A 54 -0.46 14.72 12.83
N ILE A 55 -1.66 14.74 12.23
CA ILE A 55 -1.92 14.41 10.83
C ILE A 55 -2.84 15.44 10.16
N THR A 56 -2.69 15.63 8.85
CA THR A 56 -3.60 16.48 8.05
C THR A 56 -4.93 15.78 7.76
N ASP A 57 -5.95 16.52 7.34
CA ASP A 57 -7.23 15.92 6.90
C ASP A 57 -7.04 14.94 5.73
N TYR A 58 -6.03 15.18 4.89
CA TYR A 58 -5.74 14.25 3.80
C TYR A 58 -5.09 12.97 4.31
N GLU A 59 -4.21 13.08 5.30
CA GLU A 59 -3.59 11.92 5.95
C GLU A 59 -4.61 11.08 6.72
N VAL A 60 -5.70 11.66 7.22
CA VAL A 60 -6.87 10.91 7.73
C VAL A 60 -7.48 10.03 6.64
N LYS A 61 -7.72 10.58 5.45
CA LYS A 61 -8.23 9.82 4.30
C LYS A 61 -7.28 8.69 3.90
N LEU A 62 -5.97 8.95 3.86
CA LEU A 62 -4.95 7.92 3.59
C LEU A 62 -4.95 6.83 4.67
N GLY A 63 -4.95 7.23 5.94
CA GLY A 63 -4.95 6.33 7.09
C GLY A 63 -6.15 5.39 7.07
N HIS A 64 -7.35 5.90 6.74
CA HIS A 64 -8.53 5.04 6.60
C HIS A 64 -8.38 4.00 5.49
N LYS A 65 -7.82 4.36 4.33
CA LYS A 65 -7.57 3.39 3.25
C LYS A 65 -6.55 2.34 3.65
N ILE A 66 -5.47 2.74 4.32
CA ILE A 66 -4.46 1.81 4.83
C ILE A 66 -5.08 0.85 5.85
N ALA A 67 -5.87 1.36 6.80
CA ALA A 67 -6.53 0.54 7.81
C ALA A 67 -7.52 -0.46 7.19
N GLU A 68 -8.28 -0.05 6.17
CA GLU A 68 -9.17 -0.96 5.42
C GLU A 68 -8.38 -2.12 4.78
N VAL A 69 -7.26 -1.85 4.12
CA VAL A 69 -6.44 -2.90 3.49
C VAL A 69 -5.84 -3.84 4.54
N LEU A 70 -5.26 -3.29 5.62
CA LEU A 70 -4.62 -4.09 6.67
C LEU A 70 -5.59 -5.02 7.39
N CYS A 71 -6.85 -4.60 7.56
CA CYS A 71 -7.86 -5.41 8.25
C CYS A 71 -8.60 -6.39 7.33
N GLY A 72 -8.30 -6.40 6.03
CA GLY A 72 -9.02 -7.23 5.05
C GLY A 72 -10.40 -6.69 4.70
N GLY A 73 -10.61 -5.38 4.86
CA GLY A 73 -11.91 -4.72 4.68
C GLY A 73 -12.82 -4.86 5.90
N SER A 74 -14.13 -4.89 5.66
CA SER A 74 -15.18 -5.03 6.69
C SER A 74 -15.56 -6.51 6.88
N VAL A 75 -14.59 -7.33 7.28
CA VAL A 75 -14.79 -8.76 7.56
C VAL A 75 -14.73 -9.05 9.05
N THR A 76 -15.35 -10.14 9.48
CA THR A 76 -15.25 -10.60 10.88
C THR A 76 -13.83 -11.06 11.19
N THR A 77 -13.37 -10.81 12.41
CA THR A 77 -12.06 -11.26 12.90
C THR A 77 -11.89 -12.77 12.69
N GLY A 78 -10.74 -13.18 12.16
CA GLY A 78 -10.41 -14.59 11.91
C GLY A 78 -10.94 -15.14 10.59
N THR A 79 -11.64 -14.35 9.77
CA THR A 79 -12.01 -14.75 8.40
C THR A 79 -10.76 -15.12 7.61
N ALA A 80 -10.74 -16.32 7.03
CA ALA A 80 -9.63 -16.77 6.19
C ALA A 80 -9.63 -16.02 4.85
N MET A 81 -8.51 -15.42 4.50
CA MET A 81 -8.31 -14.68 3.25
C MET A 81 -7.16 -15.27 2.45
N THR A 82 -7.25 -15.16 1.14
CA THR A 82 -6.14 -15.46 0.24
C THR A 82 -5.21 -14.26 0.12
N GLU A 83 -3.94 -14.51 -0.19
CA GLU A 83 -2.95 -13.47 -0.48
C GLU A 83 -3.40 -12.61 -1.66
N GLN A 84 -3.97 -13.24 -2.68
CA GLN A 84 -4.52 -12.55 -3.85
C GLN A 84 -5.61 -11.55 -3.46
N TYR A 85 -6.48 -11.89 -2.49
CA TYR A 85 -7.50 -10.97 -1.99
C TYR A 85 -6.88 -9.73 -1.35
N VAL A 86 -5.84 -9.88 -0.53
CA VAL A 86 -5.14 -8.75 0.11
C VAL A 86 -4.45 -7.88 -0.95
N LEU A 87 -3.77 -8.49 -1.92
CA LEU A 87 -3.13 -7.77 -3.03
C LEU A 87 -4.15 -7.00 -3.87
N ASP A 88 -5.35 -7.55 -4.07
CA ASP A 88 -6.41 -6.87 -4.80
C ASP A 88 -6.97 -5.67 -4.02
N LEU A 89 -7.15 -5.79 -2.70
CA LEU A 89 -7.52 -4.66 -1.85
C LEU A 89 -6.46 -3.55 -1.90
N GLU A 90 -5.18 -3.91 -1.77
CA GLU A 90 -4.07 -2.96 -1.86
C GLU A 90 -4.05 -2.26 -3.22
N ARG A 91 -4.15 -3.01 -4.32
CA ARG A 91 -4.17 -2.47 -5.68
C ARG A 91 -5.33 -1.51 -5.90
N GLN A 92 -6.52 -1.85 -5.43
CA GLN A 92 -7.71 -0.99 -5.54
C GLN A 92 -7.53 0.31 -4.75
N ALA A 93 -7.07 0.22 -3.50
CA ALA A 93 -6.81 1.38 -2.64
C ALA A 93 -5.74 2.29 -3.25
N PHE A 94 -4.61 1.72 -3.68
CA PHE A 94 -3.52 2.44 -4.32
C PHE A 94 -4.00 3.18 -5.58
N LYS A 95 -4.68 2.47 -6.50
CA LYS A 95 -5.19 3.06 -7.74
C LYS A 95 -6.18 4.19 -7.47
N SER A 96 -7.05 4.02 -6.47
CA SER A 96 -7.98 5.08 -6.04
C SER A 96 -7.22 6.32 -5.57
N LEU A 97 -6.19 6.16 -4.73
CA LEU A 97 -5.39 7.26 -4.20
C LEU A 97 -4.54 7.96 -5.26
N CYS A 98 -4.09 7.26 -6.32
CA CYS A 98 -3.41 7.89 -7.45
C CYS A 98 -4.32 8.88 -8.23
N GLY A 99 -5.64 8.68 -8.18
CA GLY A 99 -6.61 9.59 -8.78
C GLY A 99 -6.82 10.89 -8.00
N GLU A 100 -6.31 10.99 -6.77
CA GLU A 100 -6.52 12.14 -5.91
C GLU A 100 -5.55 13.28 -6.22
N ARG A 101 -6.09 14.50 -6.38
CA ARG A 101 -5.30 15.70 -6.65
C ARG A 101 -4.18 15.92 -5.63
N LYS A 102 -4.47 15.77 -4.33
CA LYS A 102 -3.46 15.95 -3.27
C LYS A 102 -2.33 14.91 -3.37
N THR A 103 -2.62 13.66 -3.76
CA THR A 103 -1.56 12.66 -4.03
C THR A 103 -0.68 13.11 -5.19
N GLN A 104 -1.28 13.56 -6.29
CA GLN A 104 -0.53 14.00 -7.47
C GLN A 104 0.34 15.22 -7.16
N GLU A 105 -0.16 16.18 -6.38
CA GLU A 105 0.62 17.33 -5.90
C GLU A 105 1.79 16.89 -5.02
N ARG A 106 1.58 15.96 -4.09
CA ARG A 106 2.65 15.42 -3.24
C ARG A 106 3.73 14.72 -4.06
N ILE A 107 3.34 13.91 -5.04
CA ILE A 107 4.27 13.24 -5.96
C ILE A 107 5.04 14.28 -6.78
N GLN A 108 4.35 15.23 -7.41
CA GLN A 108 4.98 16.24 -8.25
C GLN A 108 5.96 17.11 -7.46
N TYR A 109 5.58 17.55 -6.27
CA TYR A 109 6.45 18.36 -5.41
C TYR A 109 7.68 17.58 -4.97
N THR A 110 7.51 16.31 -4.57
CA THR A 110 8.62 15.44 -4.18
C THR A 110 9.59 15.23 -5.33
N LEU A 111 9.10 14.95 -6.54
CA LEU A 111 9.93 14.77 -7.72
C LEU A 111 10.66 16.06 -8.15
N LYS A 112 10.04 17.23 -7.97
CA LYS A 112 10.63 18.52 -8.34
C LYS A 112 11.66 19.04 -7.33
N THR A 113 11.38 18.87 -6.04
CA THR A 113 12.14 19.54 -4.97
C THR A 113 13.00 18.60 -4.14
N GLY A 114 12.77 17.29 -4.24
CA GLY A 114 13.38 16.29 -3.36
C GLY A 114 12.84 16.31 -1.92
N LYS A 115 11.91 17.21 -1.58
CA LYS A 115 11.31 17.34 -0.25
C LYS A 115 9.86 16.84 -0.26
N THR A 116 9.37 16.36 0.87
CA THR A 116 7.98 15.94 1.02
C THR A 116 7.05 17.15 1.10
N LEU A 117 5.92 17.09 0.39
CA LEU A 117 4.82 18.04 0.56
C LEU A 117 3.82 17.48 1.57
N ARG A 118 3.38 18.33 2.50
CA ARG A 118 2.38 17.97 3.49
C ARG A 118 1.20 18.94 3.43
N ASN A 119 0.10 18.46 2.83
CA ASN A 119 -1.14 19.19 2.54
C ASN A 119 -2.40 18.40 2.89
#